data_AF-A0A378J739-F1
#
_entry.id   AF-A0A378J739-F1
#
_cell.length_a   1.000
_cell.length_b   1.000
_cell.length_c   1.000
_cell.angle_alpha   90.00
_cell.angle_beta   90.00
_cell.angle_gamma   90.00
#
_symmetry.space_group_name_H-M   'P 1'
#
loop_
_entity.id
_entity.type
_entity.pdbx_description
1 polymer ?
#
loop_
_entity_poly.entity_id
_entity_poly.type
_entity_poly.pdbx_seq_one_letter_code
_entity_poly.pdbx_strand_id
1 'polypeptide(L)'
;MPNTDTRRVREDYWYTSAQIIDVGNAWQLGSPERLFLYSSREYPDRTAFEACHVPQWDDLPKKILLPLNLGGNHWTAIAIDVSQGANHRVNVTIWYTDSLNANVNFANHAPLVRQEIARVEGIFRQRYGSDQLTMRSAIYPYTWTQPDGSSCGPYSLANGVRCLDNRRQEANPGRKAVREQQLDMMTQGTAINSCSTCNAVDEILLDWIIDRAQNGEPLQVITEDDVLDICAYYAYKHNRELNEIIQIFHNEYCSGTINPSFRPNQVNVRVREIIGELGIQSTHYTEVPTQKHPIYTGYEDDYSELSIEELIEIYQLNEPVQQVAALIAQENVSQKIDSLRKILSESIEDEVYALELMQQITLQMYRGHQAEAENLMKDVLGNEQHRHHLDACFRVISDVIGMRKFSQDNDEKFIYLASAYKSLADAMSQVKTVDLKTPKNVLDAHVSLLQGAIDRNNASLLRQVCFAIKDFSSAFLEFITGGIWQSDIKRITVISERLKTKQGNISIEQLQQERHAIETILNAKASLERELGNDLTFQNPKLTD
;
A
#
# COMPACT_ATOMS: atom_id res chain seq x y z
N MET A 1 2.82 -37.08 2.38
CA MET A 1 2.59 -35.95 3.31
C MET A 1 1.71 -34.96 2.56
N PRO A 2 0.53 -34.55 3.07
CA PRO A 2 -0.34 -33.71 2.27
C PRO A 2 0.24 -32.30 2.15
N ASN A 3 0.13 -31.76 0.95
CA ASN A 3 0.79 -30.60 0.37
C ASN A 3 0.30 -29.27 0.99
N THR A 4 0.55 -29.07 2.29
CA THR A 4 0.17 -27.85 3.02
C THR A 4 1.18 -26.72 2.86
N ASP A 5 2.38 -26.98 2.32
CA ASP A 5 3.44 -25.97 2.22
C ASP A 5 3.21 -24.93 1.10
N THR A 6 2.41 -25.23 0.07
CA THR A 6 2.00 -24.27 -0.97
C THR A 6 0.73 -23.48 -0.62
N ARG A 7 0.11 -23.74 0.53
CA ARG A 7 -1.15 -23.12 0.96
C ARG A 7 -0.96 -22.03 2.01
N ARG A 8 0.18 -21.33 1.99
CA ARG A 8 0.39 -20.20 2.88
C ARG A 8 -0.32 -18.98 2.30
N VAL A 9 -1.47 -18.64 2.90
CA VAL A 9 -2.20 -17.41 2.59
C VAL A 9 -1.32 -16.22 2.95
N ARG A 10 -1.00 -15.38 1.96
CA ARG A 10 -0.53 -14.03 2.23
C ARG A 10 -1.70 -13.21 2.78
N GLU A 11 -1.65 -12.89 4.09
CA GLU A 11 -2.78 -12.32 4.84
C GLU A 11 -3.25 -10.94 4.33
N ASP A 12 -2.39 -10.23 3.59
CA ASP A 12 -2.58 -8.88 3.05
C ASP A 12 -2.89 -8.83 1.54
N TYR A 13 -3.00 -9.98 0.86
CA TYR A 13 -3.23 -10.02 -0.59
C TYR A 13 -4.65 -9.58 -0.98
N TRP A 14 -4.74 -8.79 -2.05
CA TRP A 14 -6.00 -8.32 -2.65
C TRP A 14 -6.47 -9.33 -3.68
N TYR A 15 -7.68 -9.87 -3.52
CA TYR A 15 -8.20 -10.82 -4.49
C TYR A 15 -8.46 -10.15 -5.83
N THR A 16 -7.85 -10.69 -6.87
CA THR A 16 -8.19 -10.39 -8.25
C THR A 16 -9.48 -11.11 -8.63
N SER A 17 -10.02 -10.73 -9.79
CA SER A 17 -11.11 -11.41 -10.47
C SER A 17 -10.95 -12.94 -10.55
N ALA A 18 -9.73 -13.44 -10.74
CA ALA A 18 -9.46 -14.86 -10.87
C ALA A 18 -9.75 -15.62 -9.57
N GLN A 19 -9.36 -15.07 -8.41
CA GLN A 19 -9.68 -15.67 -7.11
C GLN A 19 -11.17 -15.63 -6.80
N ILE A 20 -11.83 -14.54 -7.18
CA ILE A 20 -13.28 -14.40 -6.99
C ILE A 20 -14.03 -15.49 -7.78
N ILE A 21 -13.61 -15.74 -9.03
CA ILE A 21 -14.19 -16.78 -9.87
C ILE A 21 -13.99 -18.16 -9.27
N ASP A 22 -12.77 -18.48 -8.84
CA ASP A 22 -12.42 -19.84 -8.44
C ASP A 22 -13.11 -20.27 -7.13
N VAL A 23 -13.10 -19.40 -6.12
CA VAL A 23 -13.81 -19.65 -4.85
C VAL A 23 -15.31 -19.79 -5.09
N GLY A 24 -15.86 -18.97 -5.98
CA GLY A 24 -17.26 -19.03 -6.37
C GLY A 24 -17.65 -20.34 -7.06
N ASN A 25 -16.85 -20.80 -8.02
CA ASN A 25 -17.05 -22.07 -8.71
C ASN A 25 -16.95 -23.26 -7.75
N ALA A 26 -15.98 -23.24 -6.82
CA ALA A 26 -15.86 -24.26 -5.79
C ALA A 26 -17.10 -24.32 -4.88
N TRP A 27 -17.66 -23.16 -4.51
CA TRP A 27 -18.91 -23.10 -3.75
C TRP A 27 -20.10 -23.70 -4.53
N GLN A 28 -20.20 -23.41 -5.83
CA GLN A 28 -21.20 -23.98 -6.73
C GLN A 28 -21.09 -25.51 -6.77
N LEU A 29 -19.89 -26.06 -6.92
CA LEU A 29 -19.66 -27.52 -6.99
C LEU A 29 -20.08 -28.26 -5.72
N GLY A 30 -20.19 -27.56 -4.58
CA GLY A 30 -20.64 -28.15 -3.32
C GLY A 30 -22.11 -28.59 -3.29
N SER A 31 -22.94 -28.20 -4.27
CA SER A 31 -24.31 -28.70 -4.41
C SER A 31 -24.85 -28.46 -5.83
N PRO A 32 -25.58 -29.41 -6.44
CA PRO A 32 -26.21 -29.21 -7.74
C PRO A 32 -27.29 -28.11 -7.74
N GLU A 33 -27.77 -27.70 -6.56
CA GLU A 33 -28.74 -26.62 -6.42
C GLU A 33 -28.10 -25.22 -6.39
N ARG A 34 -26.77 -25.13 -6.52
CA ARG A 34 -26.04 -23.86 -6.51
C ARG A 34 -25.58 -23.49 -7.91
N LEU A 35 -25.52 -22.20 -8.16
CA LEU A 35 -24.96 -21.61 -9.36
C LEU A 35 -24.16 -20.38 -8.97
N PHE A 36 -22.96 -20.27 -9.48
CA PHE A 36 -22.10 -19.11 -9.32
C PHE A 36 -21.94 -18.47 -10.68
N LEU A 37 -22.14 -17.15 -10.72
CA LEU A 37 -22.11 -16.37 -11.94
C LEU A 37 -21.18 -15.20 -11.71
N TYR A 38 -20.01 -15.26 -12.32
CA TYR A 38 -19.10 -14.14 -12.34
C TYR A 38 -19.25 -13.37 -13.65
N SER A 39 -19.36 -12.04 -13.59
CA SER A 39 -19.31 -11.20 -14.77
C SER A 39 -17.95 -10.52 -14.85
N SER A 40 -17.06 -10.99 -15.73
CA SER A 40 -15.91 -10.19 -16.15
C SER A 40 -16.48 -8.94 -16.82
N ARG A 41 -16.18 -7.75 -16.30
CA ARG A 41 -16.57 -6.50 -16.97
C ARG A 41 -15.70 -6.20 -18.19
N GLU A 42 -15.57 -7.18 -19.09
CA GLU A 42 -14.96 -6.95 -20.40
C GLU A 42 -15.98 -6.46 -21.42
N TYR A 43 -17.29 -6.55 -21.14
CA TYR A 43 -18.34 -5.93 -21.96
C TYR A 43 -19.41 -5.27 -21.09
N PRO A 44 -19.70 -3.96 -21.29
CA PRO A 44 -20.69 -3.23 -20.48
C PRO A 44 -22.11 -3.81 -20.55
N ASP A 45 -22.43 -4.56 -21.62
CA ASP A 45 -23.80 -4.91 -21.98
C ASP A 45 -24.15 -6.41 -21.91
N ARG A 46 -23.25 -7.27 -21.42
CA ARG A 46 -23.55 -8.70 -21.24
C ARG A 46 -22.87 -9.27 -20.00
N THR A 47 -23.65 -9.92 -19.16
CA THR A 47 -23.12 -10.70 -18.02
C THR A 47 -23.33 -12.19 -18.23
N ALA A 48 -22.60 -13.02 -17.48
CA ALA A 48 -22.78 -14.48 -17.47
C ALA A 48 -24.24 -14.95 -17.34
N PHE A 49 -25.11 -14.18 -16.66
CA PHE A 49 -26.53 -14.52 -16.48
C PHE A 49 -27.34 -14.62 -17.79
N GLU A 50 -27.03 -13.80 -18.81
CA GLU A 50 -27.75 -13.83 -20.10
C GLU A 50 -27.30 -14.98 -21.00
N ALA A 51 -26.07 -15.48 -20.80
CA ALA A 51 -25.52 -16.61 -21.54
C ALA A 51 -25.94 -17.96 -20.95
N CYS A 52 -26.31 -18.01 -19.67
CA CYS A 52 -26.91 -19.18 -19.07
C CYS A 52 -28.38 -19.32 -19.52
N HIS A 53 -28.68 -20.29 -20.38
CA HIS A 53 -30.07 -20.65 -20.65
C HIS A 53 -30.73 -21.13 -19.36
N VAL A 54 -31.64 -20.31 -18.81
CA VAL A 54 -32.37 -20.62 -17.57
C VAL A 54 -33.11 -21.96 -17.75
N PRO A 55 -32.72 -23.02 -17.01
CA PRO A 55 -33.27 -24.37 -17.18
C PRO A 55 -34.77 -24.46 -16.91
N GLN A 56 -35.40 -25.62 -17.17
CA GLN A 56 -36.78 -25.84 -16.70
C GLN A 56 -36.81 -25.87 -15.16
N TRP A 57 -37.99 -25.65 -14.56
CA TRP A 57 -38.12 -25.48 -13.11
C TRP A 57 -37.43 -26.57 -12.28
N ASP A 58 -37.57 -27.83 -12.72
CA ASP A 58 -37.03 -29.00 -12.02
C ASP A 58 -35.49 -29.07 -12.05
N ASP A 59 -34.87 -28.31 -12.96
CA ASP A 59 -33.41 -28.21 -13.16
C ASP A 59 -32.85 -26.85 -12.73
N LEU A 60 -33.67 -25.97 -12.13
CA LEU A 60 -33.22 -24.66 -11.68
C LEU A 60 -32.27 -24.79 -10.48
N PRO A 61 -31.11 -24.13 -10.51
CA PRO A 61 -30.33 -23.93 -9.30
C PRO A 61 -31.14 -23.06 -8.35
N LYS A 62 -31.37 -23.56 -7.13
CA LYS A 62 -32.12 -22.87 -6.09
C LYS A 62 -31.36 -21.68 -5.51
N LYS A 63 -30.03 -21.63 -5.64
CA LYS A 63 -29.20 -20.55 -5.10
C LYS A 63 -28.21 -20.08 -6.13
N ILE A 64 -28.19 -18.77 -6.39
CA ILE A 64 -27.30 -18.15 -7.36
C ILE A 64 -26.46 -17.06 -6.68
N LEU A 65 -25.14 -17.12 -6.79
CA LEU A 65 -24.21 -16.14 -6.25
C LEU A 65 -23.56 -15.34 -7.38
N LEU A 66 -23.60 -14.01 -7.29
CA LEU A 66 -23.11 -13.06 -8.28
C LEU A 66 -22.22 -12.00 -7.60
N PRO A 67 -20.89 -12.20 -7.50
CA PRO A 67 -19.99 -11.16 -7.04
C PRO A 67 -19.91 -10.03 -8.08
N LEU A 68 -19.79 -8.80 -7.59
CA LEU A 68 -19.75 -7.58 -8.39
C LEU A 68 -18.55 -6.73 -8.00
N ASN A 69 -17.77 -6.33 -9.00
CA ASN A 69 -16.74 -5.31 -8.83
C ASN A 69 -17.39 -3.93 -8.96
N LEU A 70 -17.25 -3.06 -7.95
CA LEU A 70 -17.81 -1.70 -7.99
C LEU A 70 -16.86 -0.65 -8.57
N GLY A 71 -15.63 -1.04 -8.96
CA GLY A 71 -14.53 -0.13 -9.27
C GLY A 71 -13.75 0.28 -8.01
N GLY A 72 -12.59 0.93 -8.18
CA GLY A 72 -11.76 1.35 -7.03
C GLY A 72 -11.20 0.19 -6.20
N ASN A 73 -11.01 -0.98 -6.83
CA ASN A 73 -10.53 -2.23 -6.20
C ASN A 73 -11.45 -2.76 -5.07
N HIS A 74 -12.77 -2.46 -5.11
CA HIS A 74 -13.75 -2.95 -4.14
C HIS A 74 -14.72 -3.99 -4.72
N TRP A 75 -14.96 -5.06 -3.97
CA TRP A 75 -15.86 -6.15 -4.32
C TRP A 75 -17.09 -6.20 -3.40
N THR A 76 -18.24 -6.51 -3.98
CA THR A 76 -19.54 -6.68 -3.33
C THR A 76 -20.27 -7.89 -3.92
N ALA A 77 -21.47 -8.26 -3.47
CA ALA A 77 -22.19 -9.41 -4.04
C ALA A 77 -23.72 -9.24 -4.12
N ILE A 78 -24.31 -9.86 -5.15
CA ILE A 78 -25.74 -10.15 -5.29
C ILE A 78 -25.95 -11.65 -5.08
N ALA A 79 -26.99 -12.02 -4.34
CA ALA A 79 -27.35 -13.38 -3.99
C ALA A 79 -28.82 -13.62 -4.35
N ILE A 80 -29.11 -14.54 -5.27
CA ILE A 80 -30.46 -14.83 -5.75
C ILE A 80 -30.91 -16.20 -5.26
N ASP A 81 -32.04 -16.27 -4.56
CA ASP A 81 -32.67 -17.51 -4.09
C ASP A 81 -33.92 -17.80 -4.93
N VAL A 82 -34.03 -19.01 -5.44
CA VAL A 82 -35.08 -19.46 -6.35
C VAL A 82 -35.80 -20.66 -5.73
N SER A 83 -37.10 -20.54 -5.52
CA SER A 83 -37.92 -21.53 -4.80
C SER A 83 -39.31 -21.70 -5.43
N GLN A 84 -39.98 -22.83 -5.16
CA GLN A 84 -41.32 -23.08 -5.70
C GLN A 84 -42.36 -22.41 -4.81
N GLY A 85 -43.21 -21.59 -5.41
CA GLY A 85 -44.41 -21.03 -4.81
C GLY A 85 -45.65 -21.89 -5.06
N ALA A 86 -46.80 -21.42 -4.56
CA ALA A 86 -48.09 -22.07 -4.75
C ALA A 86 -48.46 -22.19 -6.25
N ASN A 87 -49.20 -23.24 -6.62
CA ASN A 87 -49.59 -23.55 -8.01
C ASN A 87 -48.42 -23.69 -8.99
N HIS A 88 -47.28 -24.21 -8.50
CA HIS A 88 -46.06 -24.40 -9.29
C HIS A 88 -45.45 -23.12 -9.85
N ARG A 89 -45.72 -21.97 -9.22
CA ARG A 89 -45.06 -20.70 -9.57
C ARG A 89 -43.59 -20.70 -9.15
N VAL A 90 -42.75 -20.02 -9.92
CA VAL A 90 -41.33 -19.77 -9.64
C VAL A 90 -41.23 -18.52 -8.77
N ASN A 91 -40.66 -18.61 -7.57
CA ASN A 91 -40.37 -17.47 -6.70
C ASN A 91 -38.87 -17.16 -6.75
N VAL A 92 -38.51 -15.91 -7.03
CA VAL A 92 -37.12 -15.44 -7.07
C VAL A 92 -36.94 -14.30 -6.07
N THR A 93 -35.97 -14.44 -5.16
CA THR A 93 -35.58 -13.37 -4.22
C THR A 93 -34.14 -12.96 -4.49
N ILE A 94 -33.92 -11.69 -4.79
CA ILE A 94 -32.61 -11.11 -5.07
C ILE A 94 -32.16 -10.30 -3.85
N TRP A 95 -31.01 -10.64 -3.31
CA TRP A 95 -30.37 -9.98 -2.18
C TRP A 95 -29.08 -9.29 -2.59
N TYR A 96 -28.76 -8.19 -1.92
CA TYR A 96 -27.49 -7.47 -2.09
C TYR A 96 -26.70 -7.39 -0.77
N THR A 97 -25.39 -7.58 -0.82
CA THR A 97 -24.49 -7.54 0.35
C THR A 97 -23.25 -6.69 0.06
N ASP A 98 -22.91 -5.73 0.91
CA ASP A 98 -21.67 -4.92 0.82
C ASP A 98 -20.96 -4.87 2.17
N SER A 99 -19.73 -5.39 2.22
CA SER A 99 -18.96 -5.48 3.46
C SER A 99 -18.30 -4.18 3.92
N LEU A 100 -18.30 -3.12 3.10
CA LEU A 100 -17.95 -1.76 3.55
C LEU A 100 -19.18 -0.94 3.93
N ASN A 101 -20.32 -1.18 3.29
CA ASN A 101 -21.53 -0.35 3.44
C ASN A 101 -22.76 -1.13 3.92
N ALA A 102 -22.57 -2.02 4.89
CA ALA A 102 -23.59 -2.98 5.35
C ALA A 102 -24.93 -2.37 5.81
N ASN A 103 -24.99 -1.06 6.13
CA ASN A 103 -26.15 -0.38 6.74
C ASN A 103 -26.84 0.68 5.85
N VAL A 104 -26.52 0.77 4.56
CA VAL A 104 -27.03 1.83 3.66
C VAL A 104 -28.41 1.46 3.06
N ASN A 105 -29.29 2.43 2.78
CA ASN A 105 -30.61 2.21 2.17
C ASN A 105 -30.50 1.93 0.65
N PHE A 106 -31.38 1.09 0.09
CA PHE A 106 -31.33 0.64 -1.31
C PHE A 106 -31.45 1.77 -2.35
N ALA A 107 -32.24 2.79 -2.02
CA ALA A 107 -32.36 4.01 -2.84
C ALA A 107 -31.06 4.85 -2.89
N ASN A 108 -30.07 4.55 -2.06
CA ASN A 108 -28.81 5.29 -1.98
C ASN A 108 -27.59 4.46 -2.38
N HIS A 109 -27.77 3.20 -2.80
CA HIS A 109 -26.68 2.38 -3.31
C HIS A 109 -26.18 2.84 -4.68
N ALA A 110 -24.94 2.45 -4.98
CA ALA A 110 -24.27 2.77 -6.23
C ALA A 110 -25.19 2.45 -7.43
N PRO A 111 -25.37 3.38 -8.39
CA PRO A 111 -26.26 3.20 -9.54
C PRO A 111 -26.06 1.87 -10.29
N LEU A 112 -24.81 1.39 -10.33
CA LEU A 112 -24.40 0.13 -10.97
C LEU A 112 -25.05 -1.11 -10.35
N VAL A 113 -25.26 -1.15 -9.03
CA VAL A 113 -25.90 -2.30 -8.36
C VAL A 113 -27.38 -2.39 -8.76
N ARG A 114 -28.07 -1.26 -8.84
CA ARG A 114 -29.51 -1.22 -9.17
C ARG A 114 -29.79 -1.59 -10.62
N GLN A 115 -28.94 -1.15 -11.54
CA GLN A 115 -29.03 -1.50 -12.95
C GLN A 115 -28.87 -3.01 -13.15
N GLU A 116 -27.93 -3.61 -12.43
CA GLU A 116 -27.66 -5.04 -12.52
C GLU A 116 -28.81 -5.90 -11.97
N ILE A 117 -29.42 -5.49 -10.85
CA ILE A 117 -30.63 -6.15 -10.32
C ILE A 117 -31.79 -6.08 -11.32
N ALA A 118 -32.06 -4.89 -11.89
CA ALA A 118 -33.15 -4.72 -12.85
C ALA A 118 -32.97 -5.57 -14.11
N ARG A 119 -31.71 -5.77 -14.53
CA ARG A 119 -31.36 -6.60 -15.68
C ARG A 119 -31.58 -8.09 -15.42
N VAL A 120 -31.12 -8.61 -14.27
CA VAL A 120 -31.38 -10.01 -13.85
C VAL A 120 -32.88 -10.31 -13.79
N GLU A 121 -33.67 -9.38 -13.24
CA GLU A 121 -35.12 -9.51 -13.19
C GLU A 121 -35.75 -9.64 -14.60
N GLY A 122 -35.25 -8.90 -15.59
CA GLY A 122 -35.73 -8.97 -16.97
C GLY A 122 -35.60 -10.37 -17.59
N ILE A 123 -34.52 -11.07 -17.27
CA ILE A 123 -34.19 -12.37 -17.86
C ILE A 123 -35.16 -13.46 -17.38
N PHE A 124 -35.45 -13.51 -16.07
CA PHE A 124 -36.45 -14.45 -15.54
C PHE A 124 -37.84 -14.21 -16.13
N ARG A 125 -38.25 -12.94 -16.29
CA ARG A 125 -39.54 -12.56 -16.87
C ARG A 125 -39.68 -12.94 -18.34
N GLN A 126 -38.59 -12.97 -19.09
CA GLN A 126 -38.62 -13.39 -20.49
C GLN A 126 -38.81 -14.92 -20.62
N ARG A 127 -38.27 -15.69 -19.66
CA ARG A 127 -38.35 -17.15 -19.67
C ARG A 127 -39.66 -17.69 -19.09
N TYR A 128 -40.13 -17.10 -18.00
CA TYR A 128 -41.36 -17.51 -17.32
C TYR A 128 -42.39 -16.40 -17.48
N GLY A 129 -43.58 -16.74 -17.98
CA GLY A 129 -44.67 -15.77 -18.13
C GLY A 129 -45.10 -15.14 -16.79
N SER A 130 -45.73 -13.97 -16.85
CA SER A 130 -46.12 -13.19 -15.66
C SER A 130 -46.97 -13.96 -14.65
N ASP A 131 -47.75 -14.94 -15.10
CA ASP A 131 -48.62 -15.74 -14.24
C ASP A 131 -47.90 -16.91 -13.56
N GLN A 132 -46.63 -17.16 -13.93
CA GLN A 132 -45.79 -18.26 -13.45
C GLN A 132 -44.59 -17.79 -12.62
N LEU A 133 -44.33 -16.48 -12.50
CA LEU A 133 -43.14 -15.92 -11.86
C LEU A 133 -43.51 -14.86 -10.81
N THR A 134 -42.92 -14.97 -9.62
CA THR A 134 -42.95 -13.94 -8.57
C THR A 134 -41.51 -13.55 -8.23
N MET A 135 -41.22 -12.24 -8.16
CA MET A 135 -39.88 -11.77 -7.85
C MET A 135 -39.86 -10.66 -6.80
N ARG A 136 -38.78 -10.61 -6.00
CA ARG A 136 -38.52 -9.55 -5.03
C ARG A 136 -37.02 -9.26 -4.94
N SER A 137 -36.67 -7.99 -4.74
CA SER A 137 -35.28 -7.55 -4.55
C SER A 137 -35.13 -6.76 -3.25
N ALA A 138 -34.05 -6.98 -2.49
CA ALA A 138 -33.79 -6.32 -1.19
C ALA A 138 -32.30 -6.33 -0.77
N ILE A 139 -31.92 -5.52 0.22
CA ILE A 139 -30.59 -5.56 0.85
C ILE A 139 -30.58 -6.63 1.94
N TYR A 140 -29.47 -7.36 2.04
CA TYR A 140 -29.26 -8.31 3.11
C TYR A 140 -28.91 -7.61 4.44
N PRO A 141 -29.78 -7.70 5.46
CA PRO A 141 -29.62 -6.90 6.67
C PRO A 141 -28.56 -7.43 7.66
N TYR A 142 -27.94 -8.59 7.38
CA TYR A 142 -26.99 -9.25 8.29
C TYR A 142 -25.56 -9.36 7.71
N THR A 143 -25.21 -8.42 6.84
CA THR A 143 -23.90 -8.40 6.16
C THR A 143 -22.77 -8.15 7.17
N TRP A 144 -21.71 -8.98 7.14
CA TRP A 144 -20.51 -8.74 7.93
C TRP A 144 -19.67 -7.62 7.33
N THR A 145 -19.21 -6.71 8.19
CA THR A 145 -18.27 -5.65 7.82
C THR A 145 -16.84 -6.18 7.75
N GLN A 146 -16.08 -5.84 6.71
CA GLN A 146 -14.67 -6.24 6.60
C GLN A 146 -13.78 -5.49 7.61
N PRO A 147 -12.70 -6.11 8.15
CA PRO A 147 -11.85 -5.48 9.16
C PRO A 147 -10.65 -4.71 8.61
N ASP A 148 -10.31 -4.83 7.32
CA ASP A 148 -9.18 -4.14 6.67
C ASP A 148 -9.52 -3.68 5.24
N GLY A 149 -8.57 -3.05 4.56
CA GLY A 149 -8.75 -2.53 3.20
C GLY A 149 -8.70 -3.58 2.08
N SER A 150 -8.07 -4.74 2.31
CA SER A 150 -7.82 -5.74 1.25
C SER A 150 -8.77 -6.94 1.30
N SER A 151 -9.69 -6.99 2.27
CA SER A 151 -10.59 -8.14 2.52
C SER A 151 -11.91 -8.06 1.77
N CYS A 152 -12.17 -7.00 1.01
CA CYS A 152 -13.43 -6.83 0.28
C CYS A 152 -13.77 -8.00 -0.64
N GLY A 153 -12.77 -8.51 -1.37
CA GLY A 153 -12.91 -9.69 -2.23
C GLY A 153 -13.40 -10.91 -1.46
N PRO A 154 -12.64 -11.40 -0.46
CA PRO A 154 -13.04 -12.52 0.37
C PRO A 154 -14.40 -12.31 1.07
N TYR A 155 -14.67 -11.13 1.61
CA TYR A 155 -15.91 -10.86 2.36
C TYR A 155 -17.14 -10.70 1.47
N SER A 156 -16.96 -10.28 0.21
CA SER A 156 -18.06 -10.23 -0.76
C SER A 156 -18.64 -11.62 -1.01
N LEU A 157 -17.78 -12.61 -1.22
CA LEU A 157 -18.16 -14.00 -1.41
C LEU A 157 -18.73 -14.61 -0.12
N ALA A 158 -18.06 -14.40 1.01
CA ALA A 158 -18.51 -14.96 2.29
C ALA A 158 -19.91 -14.47 2.68
N ASN A 159 -20.20 -13.17 2.51
CA ASN A 159 -21.51 -12.60 2.83
C ASN A 159 -22.61 -13.03 1.85
N GLY A 160 -22.31 -13.09 0.55
CA GLY A 160 -23.25 -13.58 -0.45
C GLY A 160 -23.67 -15.04 -0.19
N VAL A 161 -22.71 -15.90 0.15
CA VAL A 161 -22.98 -17.30 0.54
C VAL A 161 -23.85 -17.37 1.80
N ARG A 162 -23.52 -16.59 2.84
CA ARG A 162 -24.29 -16.56 4.08
C ARG A 162 -25.73 -16.12 3.87
N CYS A 163 -25.94 -15.16 2.97
CA CYS A 163 -27.27 -14.73 2.58
C CYS A 163 -28.08 -15.87 1.94
N LEU A 164 -27.51 -16.57 0.97
CA LEU A 164 -28.17 -17.72 0.30
C LEU A 164 -28.42 -18.89 1.25
N ASP A 165 -27.58 -19.07 2.26
CA ASP A 165 -27.78 -20.07 3.31
C ASP A 165 -28.69 -19.60 4.45
N ASN A 166 -29.34 -18.42 4.33
CA ASN A 166 -30.23 -17.84 5.33
C ASN A 166 -29.59 -17.68 6.74
N ARG A 167 -28.27 -17.50 6.80
CA ARG A 167 -27.50 -17.38 8.04
C ARG A 167 -27.51 -15.95 8.58
N ARG A 168 -28.36 -15.71 9.58
CA ARG A 168 -28.68 -14.36 10.10
C ARG A 168 -27.62 -13.84 11.09
N GLN A 169 -27.98 -13.58 12.35
CA GLN A 169 -27.18 -12.84 13.36
C GLN A 169 -25.90 -13.57 13.86
N GLU A 170 -25.09 -14.15 12.97
CA GLU A 170 -23.80 -14.76 13.31
C GLU A 170 -22.72 -13.70 13.55
N ALA A 171 -21.81 -13.96 14.48
CA ALA A 171 -20.65 -13.12 14.74
C ALA A 171 -19.64 -13.20 13.58
N ASN A 172 -18.98 -12.07 13.28
CA ASN A 172 -17.96 -11.99 12.24
C ASN A 172 -16.66 -12.70 12.69
N PRO A 173 -16.17 -13.72 11.96
CA PRO A 173 -15.02 -14.54 12.36
C PRO A 173 -13.65 -13.88 12.11
N GLY A 174 -13.56 -12.82 11.31
CA GLY A 174 -12.31 -12.11 11.04
C GLY A 174 -11.55 -12.58 9.78
N ARG A 175 -10.66 -11.72 9.28
CA ARG A 175 -10.12 -11.77 7.90
C ARG A 175 -9.31 -13.00 7.55
N LYS A 176 -8.47 -13.46 8.48
CA LYS A 176 -7.56 -14.57 8.27
C LYS A 176 -8.34 -15.86 8.08
N ALA A 177 -9.27 -16.14 8.99
CA ALA A 177 -10.12 -17.31 8.94
C ALA A 177 -10.98 -17.35 7.65
N VAL A 178 -11.51 -16.20 7.21
CA VAL A 178 -12.27 -16.13 5.94
C VAL A 178 -11.39 -16.46 4.73
N ARG A 179 -10.15 -15.95 4.67
CA ARG A 179 -9.23 -16.21 3.56
C ARG A 179 -8.66 -17.62 3.56
N GLU A 180 -8.33 -18.16 4.72
CA GLU A 180 -7.85 -19.54 4.86
C GLU A 180 -8.96 -20.51 4.42
N GLN A 181 -10.20 -20.27 4.87
CA GLN A 181 -11.35 -21.06 4.41
C GLN A 181 -11.51 -21.00 2.88
N GLN A 182 -11.34 -19.83 2.27
CA GLN A 182 -11.52 -19.66 0.83
C GLN A 182 -10.34 -20.18 0.01
N LEU A 183 -9.11 -20.05 0.50
CA LEU A 183 -7.94 -20.65 -0.14
C LEU A 183 -8.06 -22.17 -0.17
N ASP A 184 -8.58 -22.78 0.91
CA ASP A 184 -8.85 -24.22 0.93
C ASP A 184 -9.97 -24.65 -0.03
N MET A 185 -10.79 -23.69 -0.50
CA MET A 185 -11.81 -23.91 -1.53
C MET A 185 -11.26 -23.73 -2.96
N MET A 186 -10.19 -22.97 -3.16
CA MET A 186 -9.63 -22.73 -4.49
C MET A 186 -9.06 -24.01 -5.09
N THR A 187 -9.31 -24.20 -6.38
CA THR A 187 -8.90 -25.39 -7.13
C THR A 187 -8.10 -25.05 -8.39
N GLN A 188 -8.27 -23.84 -8.94
CA GLN A 188 -7.57 -23.40 -10.14
C GLN A 188 -6.15 -22.97 -9.82
N GLY A 189 -5.23 -23.57 -10.56
CA GLY A 189 -3.79 -23.28 -10.48
C GLY A 189 -3.52 -21.78 -10.59
N THR A 190 -4.09 -21.05 -11.56
CA THR A 190 -3.86 -19.59 -11.71
C THR A 190 -4.39 -18.76 -10.54
N ALA A 191 -5.57 -19.06 -10.00
CA ALA A 191 -6.11 -18.33 -8.84
C ALA A 191 -5.27 -18.60 -7.58
N ILE A 192 -4.84 -19.84 -7.42
CA ILE A 192 -3.90 -20.26 -6.38
C ILE A 192 -2.55 -19.57 -6.60
N ASN A 193 -1.99 -19.62 -7.82
CA ASN A 193 -0.67 -19.15 -8.27
C ASN A 193 -0.52 -17.63 -8.30
N SER A 194 -1.57 -16.87 -8.58
CA SER A 194 -1.55 -15.42 -8.40
C SER A 194 -1.70 -15.04 -6.92
N CYS A 195 -2.20 -15.96 -6.08
CA CYS A 195 -2.02 -15.96 -4.62
C CYS A 195 -0.76 -16.71 -4.16
N SER A 196 0.06 -17.24 -5.08
CA SER A 196 1.24 -18.09 -4.89
C SER A 196 2.37 -17.55 -5.80
N THR A 197 3.45 -18.28 -6.04
CA THR A 197 4.77 -17.71 -6.36
C THR A 197 5.14 -17.51 -7.85
N CYS A 198 4.21 -17.58 -8.84
CA CYS A 198 4.53 -17.39 -10.29
C CYS A 198 3.60 -16.38 -10.99
N ASN A 199 4.12 -15.20 -11.38
CA ASN A 199 3.37 -14.04 -11.88
C ASN A 199 3.92 -13.57 -13.26
N ALA A 200 3.09 -13.54 -14.32
CA ALA A 200 3.51 -13.22 -15.70
C ALA A 200 3.95 -11.74 -15.88
N VAL A 201 3.41 -10.81 -15.09
CA VAL A 201 3.91 -9.44 -15.06
C VAL A 201 5.33 -9.41 -14.53
N ASP A 202 5.66 -10.25 -13.56
CA ASP A 202 7.01 -10.31 -13.00
C ASP A 202 8.00 -10.90 -14.01
N GLU A 203 7.60 -11.89 -14.80
CA GLU A 203 8.41 -12.43 -15.91
C GLU A 203 8.79 -11.34 -16.92
N ILE A 204 7.81 -10.55 -17.37
CA ILE A 204 8.03 -9.47 -18.36
C ILE A 204 8.92 -8.38 -17.77
N LEU A 205 8.64 -7.96 -16.53
CA LEU A 205 9.43 -6.96 -15.85
C LEU A 205 10.87 -7.45 -15.60
N LEU A 206 11.07 -8.73 -15.25
CA LEU A 206 12.38 -9.30 -15.01
C LEU A 206 13.26 -9.28 -16.25
N ASP A 207 12.72 -9.71 -17.38
CA ASP A 207 13.45 -9.68 -18.65
C ASP A 207 13.87 -8.25 -19.03
N TRP A 208 12.94 -7.29 -18.92
CA TRP A 208 13.24 -5.88 -19.18
C TRP A 208 14.29 -5.31 -18.20
N ILE A 209 14.21 -5.65 -16.92
CA ILE A 209 15.18 -5.20 -15.90
C ILE A 209 16.59 -5.70 -16.22
N ILE A 210 16.73 -6.97 -16.58
CA ILE A 210 18.03 -7.60 -16.90
C ILE A 210 18.70 -6.86 -18.04
N ASP A 211 17.97 -6.63 -19.13
CA ASP A 211 18.50 -5.98 -20.33
C ASP A 211 18.89 -4.52 -20.09
N ARG A 212 17.98 -3.72 -19.52
CA ARG A 212 18.24 -2.31 -19.22
C ARG A 212 19.45 -2.16 -18.31
N ALA A 213 19.58 -3.02 -17.31
CA ALA A 213 20.74 -2.98 -16.41
C ALA A 213 22.05 -3.32 -17.15
N GLN A 214 22.06 -4.36 -18.00
CA GLN A 214 23.24 -4.72 -18.82
C GLN A 214 23.66 -3.59 -19.76
N ASN A 215 22.69 -2.85 -20.28
CA ASN A 215 22.92 -1.73 -21.20
C ASN A 215 23.18 -0.38 -20.49
N GLY A 216 23.15 -0.36 -19.15
CA GLY A 216 23.38 0.86 -18.35
C GLY A 216 22.27 1.89 -18.47
N GLU A 217 21.05 1.44 -18.75
CA GLU A 217 19.86 2.25 -18.99
C GLU A 217 19.01 2.41 -17.71
N PRO A 218 18.22 3.49 -17.60
CA PRO A 218 17.42 3.75 -16.39
C PRO A 218 16.26 2.76 -16.22
N LEU A 219 16.08 2.25 -15.00
CA LEU A 219 14.97 1.37 -14.60
C LEU A 219 13.74 2.11 -14.04
N GLN A 220 13.71 3.44 -14.14
CA GLN A 220 12.63 4.24 -13.58
C GLN A 220 11.45 4.26 -14.55
N VAL A 221 10.25 3.97 -14.03
CA VAL A 221 9.01 4.01 -14.80
C VAL A 221 8.19 5.20 -14.31
N ILE A 222 8.08 6.24 -15.12
CA ILE A 222 7.62 7.56 -14.67
C ILE A 222 6.35 7.99 -15.42
N THR A 223 6.15 7.48 -16.62
CA THR A 223 5.12 7.87 -17.57
C THR A 223 4.43 6.65 -18.19
N GLU A 224 3.24 6.85 -18.75
CA GLU A 224 2.55 5.77 -19.47
C GLU A 224 3.35 5.26 -20.67
N ASP A 225 4.10 6.16 -21.33
CA ASP A 225 5.01 5.81 -22.43
C ASP A 225 6.11 4.84 -21.98
N ASP A 226 6.66 5.01 -20.77
CA ASP A 226 7.64 4.07 -20.21
C ASP A 226 7.07 2.64 -20.06
N VAL A 227 5.78 2.52 -19.73
CA VAL A 227 5.11 1.21 -19.61
C VAL A 227 4.85 0.61 -20.99
N LEU A 228 4.51 1.43 -21.98
CA LEU A 228 4.38 1.00 -23.37
C LEU A 228 5.71 0.52 -23.94
N ASP A 229 6.80 1.21 -23.64
CA ASP A 229 8.15 0.84 -24.07
C ASP A 229 8.56 -0.51 -23.48
N ILE A 230 8.24 -0.79 -22.21
CA ILE A 230 8.44 -2.12 -21.60
C ILE A 230 7.68 -3.19 -22.38
N CYS A 231 6.41 -2.94 -22.69
CA CYS A 231 5.58 -3.89 -23.43
C CYS A 231 6.11 -4.12 -24.85
N ALA A 232 6.50 -3.05 -25.54
CA ALA A 232 7.05 -3.06 -26.90
C ALA A 232 8.39 -3.80 -26.94
N TYR A 233 9.26 -3.55 -25.97
CA TYR A 233 10.52 -4.23 -25.80
C TYR A 233 10.32 -5.75 -25.71
N TYR A 234 9.51 -6.21 -24.75
CA TYR A 234 9.31 -7.64 -24.52
C TYR A 234 8.61 -8.31 -25.73
N ALA A 235 7.61 -7.64 -26.32
CA ALA A 235 6.93 -8.16 -27.50
C ALA A 235 7.87 -8.33 -28.70
N TYR A 236 8.70 -7.32 -28.98
CA TYR A 236 9.66 -7.35 -30.07
C TYR A 236 10.71 -8.44 -29.86
N LYS A 237 11.34 -8.45 -28.68
CA LYS A 237 12.42 -9.38 -28.33
C LYS A 237 11.99 -10.84 -28.40
N HIS A 238 10.82 -11.15 -27.86
CA HIS A 238 10.31 -12.53 -27.77
C HIS A 238 9.39 -12.92 -28.92
N ASN A 239 9.32 -12.09 -29.97
CA ASN A 239 8.44 -12.26 -31.13
C ASN A 239 6.99 -12.59 -30.71
N ARG A 240 6.49 -11.89 -29.70
CA ARG A 240 5.12 -11.96 -29.20
C ARG A 240 4.32 -10.78 -29.70
N GLU A 241 3.00 -10.92 -29.75
CA GLU A 241 2.13 -9.83 -30.16
C GLU A 241 2.12 -8.73 -29.08
N LEU A 242 2.48 -7.50 -29.46
CA LEU A 242 2.52 -6.34 -28.53
C LEU A 242 1.21 -6.16 -27.77
N ASN A 243 0.08 -6.36 -28.45
CA ASN A 243 -1.23 -6.24 -27.83
C ASN A 243 -1.47 -7.28 -26.73
N GLU A 244 -0.87 -8.47 -26.82
CA GLU A 244 -0.99 -9.49 -25.78
C GLU A 244 -0.24 -9.08 -24.51
N ILE A 245 0.95 -8.50 -24.66
CA ILE A 245 1.78 -8.03 -23.55
C ILE A 245 1.15 -6.81 -22.86
N ILE A 246 0.69 -5.86 -23.65
CA ILE A 246 -0.10 -4.71 -23.18
C ILE A 246 -1.31 -5.18 -22.36
N GLN A 247 -2.01 -6.21 -22.85
CA GLN A 247 -3.18 -6.75 -22.17
C GLN A 247 -2.83 -7.40 -20.82
N ILE A 248 -1.67 -8.03 -20.67
CA ILE A 248 -1.20 -8.57 -19.38
C ILE A 248 -1.07 -7.46 -18.33
N PHE A 249 -0.42 -6.35 -18.67
CA PHE A 249 -0.28 -5.19 -17.77
C PHE A 249 -1.61 -4.50 -17.50
N HIS A 250 -2.50 -4.42 -18.49
CA HIS A 250 -3.84 -3.89 -18.29
C HIS A 250 -4.70 -4.78 -17.40
N ASN A 251 -4.59 -6.10 -17.53
CA ASN A 251 -5.32 -7.04 -16.67
C ASN A 251 -4.88 -6.93 -15.22
N GLU A 252 -3.58 -6.72 -14.96
CA GLU A 252 -3.04 -6.58 -13.61
C GLU A 252 -3.31 -5.19 -13.01
N TYR A 253 -2.93 -4.12 -13.72
CA TYR A 253 -2.91 -2.75 -13.16
C TYR A 253 -4.11 -1.89 -13.58
N CYS A 254 -4.88 -2.33 -14.58
CA CYS A 254 -5.95 -1.53 -15.20
C CYS A 254 -7.31 -2.27 -15.26
N SER A 255 -7.51 -3.30 -14.43
CA SER A 255 -8.73 -4.11 -14.48
C SER A 255 -10.01 -3.28 -14.27
N GLY A 256 -10.95 -3.40 -15.21
CA GLY A 256 -12.29 -2.80 -15.12
C GLY A 256 -12.45 -1.39 -15.68
N THR A 257 -11.53 -0.89 -16.50
CA THR A 257 -11.65 0.41 -17.19
C THR A 257 -11.95 0.27 -18.69
N ILE A 258 -12.91 1.04 -19.21
CA ILE A 258 -13.36 1.01 -20.62
C ILE A 258 -12.27 1.55 -21.57
N ASN A 259 -11.42 2.47 -21.09
CA ASN A 259 -10.20 2.91 -21.74
C ASN A 259 -9.07 2.80 -20.71
N PRO A 260 -8.37 1.65 -20.61
CA PRO A 260 -7.32 1.49 -19.62
C PRO A 260 -6.14 2.40 -19.95
N SER A 261 -5.80 3.30 -19.04
CA SER A 261 -4.54 4.04 -19.09
C SER A 261 -3.54 3.38 -18.15
N PHE A 262 -2.26 3.38 -18.50
CA PHE A 262 -1.26 2.73 -17.68
C PHE A 262 -1.09 3.44 -16.35
N ARG A 263 -0.68 2.68 -15.33
CA ARG A 263 -0.38 3.21 -14.00
C ARG A 263 1.13 3.13 -13.77
N PRO A 264 1.93 4.05 -14.34
CA PRO A 264 3.38 3.96 -14.29
C PRO A 264 3.92 3.90 -12.88
N ASN A 265 3.32 4.64 -11.95
CA ASN A 265 3.70 4.60 -10.54
C ASN A 265 3.52 3.20 -9.93
N GLN A 266 2.51 2.42 -10.32
CA GLN A 266 2.29 1.05 -9.80
C GLN A 266 3.30 0.07 -10.41
N VAL A 267 3.58 0.22 -11.70
CA VAL A 267 4.61 -0.56 -12.39
C VAL A 267 6.01 -0.27 -11.82
N ASN A 268 6.31 1.00 -11.56
CA ASN A 268 7.56 1.45 -10.93
C ASN A 268 7.75 0.85 -9.53
N VAL A 269 6.68 0.81 -8.72
CA VAL A 269 6.71 0.10 -7.44
C VAL A 269 7.05 -1.36 -7.66
N ARG A 270 6.37 -2.04 -8.60
CA ARG A 270 6.62 -3.46 -8.83
C ARG A 270 8.04 -3.73 -9.33
N VAL A 271 8.58 -2.92 -10.25
CA VAL A 271 9.98 -3.01 -10.72
C VAL A 271 10.94 -2.98 -9.54
N ARG A 272 10.82 -1.97 -8.67
CA ARG A 272 11.68 -1.87 -7.49
C ARG A 272 11.43 -3.05 -6.53
N GLU A 273 10.19 -3.45 -6.29
CA GLU A 273 9.91 -4.58 -5.41
C GLU A 273 10.46 -5.91 -5.92
N ILE A 274 10.41 -6.19 -7.23
CA ILE A 274 11.01 -7.38 -7.86
C ILE A 274 12.52 -7.38 -7.64
N ILE A 275 13.17 -6.25 -7.90
CA ILE A 275 14.62 -6.13 -7.74
C ILE A 275 15.04 -6.40 -6.27
N GLY A 276 14.21 -5.96 -5.32
CA GLY A 276 14.43 -6.16 -3.89
C GLY A 276 14.08 -7.58 -3.40
N GLU A 277 12.99 -8.17 -3.90
CA GLU A 277 12.54 -9.53 -3.55
C GLU A 277 13.54 -10.60 -3.96
N LEU A 278 14.16 -10.45 -5.13
CA LEU A 278 15.18 -11.36 -5.65
C LEU A 278 16.60 -10.98 -5.21
N GLY A 279 16.70 -10.09 -4.22
CA GLY A 279 17.89 -9.40 -3.80
C GLY A 279 19.14 -10.28 -3.75
N ILE A 280 20.14 -9.88 -4.54
CA ILE A 280 21.54 -10.21 -4.30
C ILE A 280 21.87 -9.80 -2.87
N GLN A 281 22.38 -10.75 -2.08
CA GLN A 281 22.83 -10.45 -0.72
C GLN A 281 23.86 -9.32 -0.79
N SER A 282 23.67 -8.30 0.04
CA SER A 282 24.70 -7.28 0.26
C SER A 282 25.91 -7.94 0.93
N THR A 283 26.80 -8.52 0.12
CA THR A 283 28.17 -8.72 0.53
C THR A 283 28.84 -7.35 0.57
N HIS A 284 29.57 -7.14 1.66
CA HIS A 284 30.16 -5.88 2.06
C HIS A 284 30.91 -5.14 0.95
N TYR A 285 30.82 -3.80 1.00
CA TYR A 285 31.71 -2.83 0.36
C TYR A 285 33.03 -3.43 -0.13
N THR A 286 33.24 -3.44 -1.45
CA THR A 286 34.58 -3.42 -2.02
C THR A 286 34.60 -2.63 -3.34
N GLU A 287 35.75 -2.03 -3.61
CA GLU A 287 35.98 -0.79 -4.38
C GLU A 287 35.86 -0.88 -5.91
N VAL A 288 35.70 0.31 -6.51
CA VAL A 288 35.84 0.63 -7.94
C VAL A 288 37.28 0.36 -8.45
N PRO A 289 37.47 -0.16 -9.67
CA PRO A 289 38.13 0.66 -10.69
C PRO A 289 37.51 0.61 -12.10
N THR A 290 37.55 1.80 -12.72
CA THR A 290 37.32 2.26 -14.10
C THR A 290 37.72 1.36 -15.30
N GLN A 291 36.90 1.41 -16.37
CA GLN A 291 37.15 1.96 -17.74
C GLN A 291 36.75 1.10 -18.98
N LYS A 292 35.95 1.76 -19.84
CA LYS A 292 35.78 1.73 -21.32
C LYS A 292 35.30 0.46 -22.07
N HIS A 293 34.06 0.61 -22.56
CA HIS A 293 33.39 0.13 -23.80
C HIS A 293 34.03 -0.98 -24.65
N PRO A 294 33.15 -1.85 -25.19
CA PRO A 294 32.82 -1.75 -26.62
C PRO A 294 31.31 -1.68 -26.88
N ILE A 295 30.96 -1.08 -28.03
CA ILE A 295 29.65 -1.20 -28.66
C ILE A 295 29.44 -2.66 -29.04
N TYR A 296 28.35 -3.28 -28.60
CA TYR A 296 27.85 -4.53 -29.16
C TYR A 296 26.57 -4.25 -29.95
N THR A 297 26.67 -4.35 -31.27
CA THR A 297 25.54 -4.61 -32.15
C THR A 297 25.33 -6.12 -32.23
N GLY A 298 24.14 -6.60 -31.88
CA GLY A 298 23.63 -7.93 -32.23
C GLY A 298 24.11 -9.07 -31.33
N TYR A 299 23.31 -9.45 -30.34
CA TYR A 299 22.26 -10.47 -30.38
C TYR A 299 21.43 -10.20 -29.10
N GLU A 300 20.11 -10.01 -29.22
CA GLU A 300 19.23 -9.98 -28.04
C GLU A 300 19.24 -11.39 -27.45
N ASP A 301 19.66 -11.55 -26.20
CA ASP A 301 19.55 -12.83 -25.50
C ASP A 301 18.05 -13.14 -25.34
N ASP A 302 17.55 -14.06 -26.15
CA ASP A 302 16.16 -14.53 -26.10
C ASP A 302 15.97 -15.41 -24.87
N TYR A 303 15.20 -14.90 -23.91
CA TYR A 303 14.86 -15.60 -22.67
C TYR A 303 13.42 -16.17 -22.69
N SER A 304 12.74 -16.18 -23.84
CA SER A 304 11.34 -16.64 -23.96
C SER A 304 11.14 -18.13 -23.63
N GLU A 305 12.19 -18.94 -23.77
CA GLU A 305 12.18 -20.36 -23.47
C GLU A 305 12.53 -20.67 -22.00
N LEU A 306 12.95 -19.65 -21.23
CA LEU A 306 13.32 -19.81 -19.84
C LEU A 306 12.09 -19.73 -18.94
N SER A 307 12.03 -20.64 -17.98
CA SER A 307 11.11 -20.54 -16.85
C SER A 307 11.36 -19.26 -16.04
N ILE A 308 10.35 -18.82 -15.29
CA ILE A 308 10.53 -17.71 -14.34
C ILE A 308 11.63 -18.02 -13.33
N GLU A 309 11.81 -19.30 -12.94
CA GLU A 309 12.92 -19.72 -12.09
C GLU A 309 14.29 -19.50 -12.75
N GLU A 310 14.45 -19.86 -14.03
CA GLU A 310 15.69 -19.64 -14.79
C GLU A 310 15.98 -18.15 -15.03
N LEU A 311 14.95 -17.34 -15.29
CA LEU A 311 15.07 -15.88 -15.35
C LEU A 311 15.49 -15.29 -14.01
N ILE A 312 14.95 -15.80 -12.90
CA ILE A 312 15.37 -15.42 -11.55
C ILE A 312 16.84 -15.81 -11.31
N GLU A 313 17.27 -17.00 -11.75
CA GLU A 313 18.66 -17.43 -11.62
C GLU A 313 19.62 -16.53 -12.41
N ILE A 314 19.27 -16.15 -13.64
CA ILE A 314 20.04 -15.19 -14.44
C ILE A 314 20.06 -13.82 -13.76
N TYR A 315 18.90 -13.34 -13.31
CA TYR A 315 18.77 -12.09 -12.58
C TYR A 315 19.71 -12.05 -11.35
N GLN A 316 19.78 -13.12 -10.57
CA GLN A 316 20.64 -13.22 -9.38
C GLN A 316 22.14 -13.19 -9.72
N LEU A 317 22.53 -13.72 -10.88
CA LEU A 317 23.94 -13.79 -11.31
C LEU A 317 24.38 -12.60 -12.18
N ASN A 318 23.46 -11.70 -12.54
CA ASN A 318 23.71 -10.59 -13.44
C ASN A 318 24.41 -9.41 -12.74
N GLU A 319 25.74 -9.27 -12.92
CA GLU A 319 26.56 -8.23 -12.28
C GLU A 319 25.99 -6.79 -12.45
N PRO A 320 25.60 -6.33 -13.66
CA PRO A 320 24.96 -5.03 -13.83
C PRO A 320 23.70 -4.81 -12.98
N VAL A 321 22.82 -5.82 -12.89
CA VAL A 321 21.62 -5.76 -12.04
C VAL A 321 22.02 -5.64 -10.55
N GLN A 322 23.05 -6.37 -10.11
CA GLN A 322 23.55 -6.25 -8.73
C GLN A 322 24.05 -4.84 -8.43
N GLN A 323 24.72 -4.20 -9.39
CA GLN A 323 25.17 -2.82 -9.26
C GLN A 323 23.98 -1.86 -9.13
N VAL A 324 22.91 -2.03 -9.91
CA VAL A 324 21.71 -1.19 -9.80
C VAL A 324 20.99 -1.40 -8.47
N ALA A 325 20.84 -2.65 -8.00
CA ALA A 325 20.28 -2.95 -6.69
C ALA A 325 21.09 -2.29 -5.55
N ALA A 326 22.42 -2.33 -5.65
CA ALA A 326 23.30 -1.65 -4.69
C ALA A 326 23.12 -0.12 -4.70
N LEU A 327 22.89 0.49 -5.86
CA LEU A 327 22.59 1.92 -5.97
C LEU A 327 21.24 2.27 -5.33
N ILE A 328 20.19 1.48 -5.60
CA ILE A 328 18.86 1.67 -4.99
C ILE A 328 18.94 1.56 -3.46
N ALA A 329 19.73 0.62 -2.94
CA ALA A 329 19.96 0.48 -1.51
C ALA A 329 20.70 1.67 -0.88
N GLN A 330 21.53 2.38 -1.67
CA GLN A 330 22.28 3.57 -1.23
C GLN A 330 21.49 4.88 -1.36
N GLU A 331 20.39 4.89 -2.11
CA GLU A 331 19.55 6.09 -2.27
C GLU A 331 19.03 6.60 -0.90
N ASN A 332 18.93 7.92 -0.76
CA ASN A 332 18.49 8.57 0.47
C ASN A 332 16.96 8.57 0.60
N VAL A 333 16.40 7.45 1.05
CA VAL A 333 14.95 7.31 1.31
C VAL A 333 14.46 8.36 2.29
N SER A 334 15.24 8.71 3.31
CA SER A 334 14.86 9.75 4.29
C SER A 334 14.65 11.11 3.63
N GLN A 335 15.52 11.47 2.68
CA GLN A 335 15.41 12.71 1.92
C GLN A 335 14.24 12.69 0.94
N LYS A 336 13.95 11.54 0.32
CA LYS A 336 12.74 11.38 -0.51
C LYS A 336 11.47 11.55 0.31
N ILE A 337 11.41 11.03 1.54
CA ILE A 337 10.28 11.24 2.44
C ILE A 337 10.19 12.71 2.87
N ASP A 338 11.30 13.34 3.22
CA ASP A 338 11.35 14.75 3.64
C ASP A 338 10.98 15.73 2.52
N SER A 339 11.18 15.38 1.24
CA SER A 339 10.74 16.23 0.12
C SER A 339 9.22 16.40 0.09
N LEU A 340 8.46 15.37 0.47
CA LEU A 340 7.00 15.46 0.64
C LEU A 340 6.65 16.46 1.76
N ARG A 341 7.40 16.43 2.87
CA ARG A 341 7.18 17.38 3.99
C ARG A 341 7.39 18.80 3.52
N LYS A 342 8.45 19.08 2.76
CA LYS A 342 8.74 20.43 2.24
C LYS A 342 7.59 20.94 1.38
N ILE A 343 7.08 20.11 0.47
CA ILE A 343 5.92 20.45 -0.37
C ILE A 343 4.69 20.74 0.51
N LEU A 344 4.43 19.91 1.53
CA LEU A 344 3.30 20.11 2.45
C LEU A 344 3.46 21.37 3.32
N SER A 345 4.64 21.64 3.87
CA SER A 345 4.91 22.84 4.67
C SER A 345 4.79 24.13 3.86
N GLU A 346 5.09 24.10 2.56
CA GLU A 346 4.89 25.23 1.66
C GLU A 346 3.42 25.40 1.25
N SER A 347 2.62 24.34 1.35
CA SER A 347 1.21 24.31 0.90
C SER A 347 0.19 24.41 2.04
N ILE A 348 0.59 24.28 3.30
CA ILE A 348 -0.28 24.29 4.49
C ILE A 348 0.22 25.34 5.48
N GLU A 349 -0.68 26.24 5.93
CA GLU A 349 -0.33 27.26 6.93
C GLU A 349 -0.09 26.69 8.34
N ASP A 350 -0.82 25.65 8.75
CA ASP A 350 -0.60 24.99 10.05
C ASP A 350 0.49 23.91 9.98
N GLU A 351 1.69 24.27 10.43
CA GLU A 351 2.85 23.36 10.49
C GLU A 351 2.62 22.11 11.34
N VAL A 352 1.75 22.16 12.36
CA VAL A 352 1.43 20.98 13.19
C VAL A 352 0.67 19.96 12.34
N TYR A 353 -0.34 20.43 11.61
CA TYR A 353 -1.12 19.59 10.70
C TYR A 353 -0.27 19.01 9.56
N ALA A 354 0.67 19.79 9.02
CA ALA A 354 1.61 19.29 8.01
C ALA A 354 2.48 18.13 8.54
N LEU A 355 2.95 18.22 9.79
CA LEU A 355 3.74 17.16 10.44
C LEU A 355 2.89 15.92 10.77
N GLU A 356 1.64 16.11 11.19
CA GLU A 356 0.68 15.02 11.41
C GLU A 356 0.37 14.27 10.10
N LEU A 357 0.15 14.99 9.00
CA LEU A 357 -0.02 14.40 7.69
C LEU A 357 1.23 13.65 7.24
N MET A 358 2.42 14.24 7.42
CA MET A 358 3.67 13.57 7.10
C MET A 358 3.88 12.29 7.90
N GLN A 359 3.48 12.27 9.17
CA GLN A 359 3.46 11.05 9.96
C GLN A 359 2.54 10.00 9.33
N GLN A 360 1.32 10.37 8.94
CA GLN A 360 0.37 9.44 8.32
C GLN A 360 0.86 8.93 6.97
N ILE A 361 1.33 9.81 6.09
CA ILE A 361 1.85 9.46 4.76
C ILE A 361 3.08 8.55 4.90
N THR A 362 4.02 8.88 5.79
CA THR A 362 5.20 8.04 6.05
C THR A 362 4.80 6.65 6.54
N LEU A 363 3.77 6.54 7.40
CA LEU A 363 3.26 5.26 7.85
C LEU A 363 2.51 4.47 6.75
N GLN A 364 1.75 5.14 5.87
CA GLN A 364 1.11 4.47 4.75
C GLN A 364 2.16 3.97 3.74
N MET A 365 3.20 4.76 3.47
CA MET A 365 4.35 4.32 2.66
C MET A 365 5.07 3.12 3.28
N TYR A 366 5.34 3.16 4.60
CA TYR A 366 5.90 2.03 5.33
C TYR A 366 5.05 0.76 5.18
N ARG A 367 3.72 0.90 5.30
CA ARG A 367 2.76 -0.21 5.10
C ARG A 367 2.63 -0.66 3.65
N GLY A 368 3.11 0.12 2.69
CA GLY A 368 2.95 -0.13 1.25
C GLY A 368 1.57 0.22 0.70
N HIS A 369 0.83 1.04 1.44
CA HIS A 369 -0.50 1.51 1.08
C HIS A 369 -0.39 2.74 0.18
N GLN A 370 -0.03 2.51 -1.09
CA GLN A 370 0.23 3.58 -2.05
C GLN A 370 -0.99 4.46 -2.28
N ALA A 371 -2.16 3.86 -2.55
CA ALA A 371 -3.38 4.61 -2.87
C ALA A 371 -3.80 5.51 -1.69
N GLU A 372 -3.66 5.03 -0.46
CA GLU A 372 -3.97 5.78 0.76
C GLU A 372 -2.98 6.92 0.99
N ALA A 373 -1.67 6.69 0.77
CA ALA A 373 -0.66 7.74 0.84
C ALA A 373 -0.90 8.82 -0.22
N GLU A 374 -1.23 8.42 -1.46
CA GLU A 374 -1.56 9.34 -2.54
C GLU A 374 -2.85 10.12 -2.26
N ASN A 375 -3.87 9.49 -1.66
CA ASN A 375 -5.12 10.17 -1.32
C ASN A 375 -4.92 11.23 -0.23
N LEU A 376 -4.10 10.95 0.80
CA LEU A 376 -3.74 11.97 1.80
C LEU A 376 -3.07 13.20 1.16
N MET A 377 -2.25 13.00 0.13
CA MET A 377 -1.67 14.11 -0.64
C MET A 377 -2.71 14.82 -1.52
N LYS A 378 -3.62 14.09 -2.15
CA LYS A 378 -4.74 14.64 -2.96
C LYS A 378 -5.67 15.49 -2.13
N ASP A 379 -6.00 15.08 -0.91
CA ASP A 379 -6.94 15.79 -0.05
C ASP A 379 -6.43 17.19 0.33
N VAL A 380 -5.11 17.37 0.34
CA VAL A 380 -4.46 18.65 0.65
C VAL A 380 -4.12 19.44 -0.61
N LEU A 381 -3.49 18.80 -1.58
CA LEU A 381 -2.92 19.47 -2.76
C LEU A 381 -3.84 19.38 -3.99
N GLY A 382 -5.01 18.77 -3.87
CA GLY A 382 -5.97 18.55 -4.96
C GLY A 382 -6.71 19.81 -5.43
N ASN A 383 -6.56 20.93 -4.72
CA ASN A 383 -7.09 22.22 -5.15
C ASN A 383 -6.26 22.79 -6.33
N GLU A 384 -6.86 23.68 -7.13
CA GLU A 384 -6.24 24.20 -8.36
C GLU A 384 -4.89 24.89 -8.11
N GLN A 385 -4.68 25.45 -6.92
CA GLN A 385 -3.49 26.19 -6.55
C GLN A 385 -2.24 25.30 -6.41
N HIS A 386 -2.37 24.07 -5.88
CA HIS A 386 -1.24 23.19 -5.57
C HIS A 386 -1.22 21.87 -6.37
N ARG A 387 -2.21 21.65 -7.26
CA ARG A 387 -2.36 20.43 -8.06
C ARG A 387 -1.11 20.04 -8.87
N HIS A 388 -0.32 21.02 -9.30
CA HIS A 388 0.90 20.81 -10.07
C HIS A 388 2.00 20.03 -9.31
N HIS A 389 1.90 19.93 -7.98
CA HIS A 389 2.83 19.12 -7.17
C HIS A 389 2.41 17.66 -7.01
N LEU A 390 1.17 17.28 -7.35
CA LEU A 390 0.63 15.94 -7.06
C LEU A 390 1.40 14.82 -7.77
N ASP A 391 1.71 15.01 -9.06
CA ASP A 391 2.40 13.97 -9.83
C ASP A 391 3.80 13.71 -9.28
N ALA A 392 4.50 14.76 -8.85
CA ALA A 392 5.80 14.63 -8.18
C ALA A 392 5.66 13.89 -6.85
N CYS A 393 4.62 14.19 -6.07
CA CYS A 393 4.35 13.51 -4.80
C CYS A 393 4.03 12.03 -4.98
N PHE A 394 3.20 11.66 -5.97
CA PHE A 394 2.86 10.25 -6.23
C PHE A 394 4.07 9.46 -6.72
N ARG A 395 4.93 10.06 -7.55
CA ARG A 395 6.19 9.45 -7.97
C ARG A 395 7.10 9.18 -6.78
N VAL A 396 7.27 10.15 -5.89
CA VAL A 396 8.08 9.98 -4.67
C VAL A 396 7.48 8.88 -3.77
N ILE A 397 6.16 8.85 -3.59
CA ILE A 397 5.46 7.81 -2.82
C ILE A 397 5.72 6.42 -3.42
N SER A 398 5.56 6.28 -4.73
CA SER A 398 5.84 5.04 -5.48
C SER A 398 7.29 4.59 -5.29
N ASP A 399 8.25 5.48 -5.58
CA ASP A 399 9.66 5.21 -5.41
C ASP A 399 9.98 4.70 -3.99
N VAL A 400 9.53 5.44 -2.97
CA VAL A 400 9.78 5.12 -1.56
C VAL A 400 9.19 3.77 -1.18
N ILE A 401 7.97 3.45 -1.61
CA ILE A 401 7.33 2.15 -1.35
C ILE A 401 8.09 1.02 -2.04
N GLY A 402 8.51 1.20 -3.29
CA GLY A 402 9.30 0.20 -4.00
C GLY A 402 10.66 -0.07 -3.35
N MET A 403 11.30 0.98 -2.82
CA MET A 403 12.63 0.91 -2.19
C MET A 403 12.64 0.30 -0.79
N ARG A 404 11.48 0.12 -0.15
CA ARG A 404 11.41 -0.35 1.25
C ARG A 404 12.03 -1.74 1.45
N LYS A 405 11.97 -2.61 0.43
CA LYS A 405 12.42 -4.01 0.52
C LYS A 405 13.95 -4.19 0.46
N PHE A 406 14.71 -3.15 0.13
CA PHE A 406 16.15 -3.26 -0.15
C PHE A 406 17.07 -3.08 1.05
N SER A 407 16.56 -2.60 2.17
CA SER A 407 17.38 -2.39 3.36
C SER A 407 16.53 -2.37 4.62
N GLN A 408 16.87 -3.24 5.56
CA GLN A 408 16.29 -3.21 6.90
C GLN A 408 16.61 -1.88 7.63
N ASP A 409 17.72 -1.23 7.28
CA ASP A 409 18.06 0.13 7.74
C ASP A 409 16.99 1.13 7.28
N ASN A 410 16.30 0.90 6.15
CA ASN A 410 15.21 1.76 5.69
C ASN A 410 13.96 1.64 6.56
N ASP A 411 13.55 0.44 6.97
CA ASP A 411 12.40 0.25 7.87
C ASP A 411 12.55 1.02 9.18
N GLU A 412 13.75 0.97 9.77
CA GLU A 412 14.07 1.78 10.95
C GLU A 412 13.96 3.27 10.66
N LYS A 413 14.42 3.75 9.49
CA LYS A 413 14.26 5.17 9.08
C LYS A 413 12.80 5.56 8.98
N PHE A 414 11.91 4.75 8.37
CA PHE A 414 10.48 5.07 8.28
C PHE A 414 9.85 5.23 9.67
N ILE A 415 10.12 4.30 10.57
CA ILE A 415 9.56 4.32 11.92
C ILE A 415 10.10 5.51 12.73
N TYR A 416 11.41 5.77 12.68
CA TYR A 416 11.99 6.89 13.41
C TYR A 416 11.60 8.24 12.79
N LEU A 417 11.46 8.35 11.47
CA LEU A 417 10.95 9.56 10.82
C LEU A 417 9.49 9.82 11.18
N ALA A 418 8.61 8.81 11.08
CA ALA A 418 7.21 8.95 11.47
C ALA A 418 7.08 9.31 12.96
N SER A 419 7.90 8.70 13.83
CA SER A 419 7.94 9.02 15.26
C SER A 419 8.51 10.40 15.53
N ALA A 420 9.52 10.85 14.78
CA ALA A 420 10.07 12.19 14.88
C ALA A 420 9.03 13.22 14.45
N TYR A 421 8.35 13.04 13.31
CA TYR A 421 7.27 13.92 12.87
C TYR A 421 6.14 14.01 13.88
N LYS A 422 5.74 12.87 14.47
CA LYS A 422 4.76 12.86 15.57
C LYS A 422 5.24 13.67 16.77
N SER A 423 6.45 13.40 17.25
CA SER A 423 6.98 14.05 18.46
C SER A 423 7.20 15.55 18.24
N LEU A 424 7.60 15.94 17.02
CA LEU A 424 7.67 17.35 16.61
C LEU A 424 6.28 17.98 16.60
N ALA A 425 5.25 17.32 16.04
CA ALA A 425 3.88 17.82 16.07
C ALA A 425 3.37 18.00 17.51
N ASP A 426 3.60 17.01 18.38
CA ASP A 426 3.22 17.03 19.79
C ASP A 426 3.93 18.18 20.54
N ALA A 427 5.25 18.34 20.36
CA ALA A 427 6.03 19.41 20.97
C ALA A 427 5.63 20.79 20.45
N MET A 428 5.44 20.95 19.13
CA MET A 428 5.01 22.21 18.53
C MET A 428 3.63 22.61 19.03
N SER A 429 2.70 21.65 19.14
CA SER A 429 1.38 21.88 19.72
C SER A 429 1.48 22.40 21.15
N GLN A 430 2.33 21.79 21.99
CA GLN A 430 2.57 22.23 23.36
C GLN A 430 3.28 23.60 23.43
N VAL A 431 4.21 23.89 22.52
CA VAL A 431 4.87 25.21 22.48
C VAL A 431 3.87 26.29 22.08
N LYS A 432 2.90 25.99 21.21
CA LYS A 432 1.81 26.93 20.88
C LYS A 432 0.91 27.23 22.09
N THR A 433 0.83 26.34 23.08
CA THR A 433 -0.01 26.57 24.28
C THR A 433 0.70 27.34 25.39
N VAL A 434 2.02 27.52 25.33
CA VAL A 434 2.83 28.20 26.35
C VAL A 434 3.79 29.19 25.69
N ASP A 435 3.64 30.49 25.94
CA ASP A 435 4.47 31.54 25.32
C ASP A 435 5.88 31.62 25.95
N LEU A 436 6.72 30.64 25.61
CA LEU A 436 8.11 30.56 26.05
C LEU A 436 9.05 30.52 24.84
N LYS A 437 9.95 31.50 24.77
CA LYS A 437 10.96 31.62 23.71
C LYS A 437 11.99 30.49 23.73
N THR A 438 12.35 30.00 24.92
CA THR A 438 13.41 28.98 25.09
C THR A 438 13.00 27.61 24.51
N PRO A 439 11.83 27.03 24.83
CA PRO A 439 11.37 25.77 24.21
C PRO A 439 11.28 25.81 22.68
N LYS A 440 10.83 26.94 22.10
CA LYS A 440 10.79 27.12 20.64
C LYS A 440 12.18 27.03 20.00
N ASN A 441 13.15 27.77 20.52
CA ASN A 441 14.53 27.72 20.01
C ASN A 441 15.15 26.32 20.13
N VAL A 442 14.82 25.59 21.20
CA VAL A 442 15.28 24.22 21.40
C VAL A 442 14.63 23.27 20.39
N LEU A 443 13.34 23.44 20.09
CA LEU A 443 12.63 22.65 19.09
C LEU A 443 13.20 22.87 17.67
N ASP A 444 13.47 24.13 17.28
CA ASP A 444 14.10 24.49 16.01
C ASP A 444 15.51 23.87 15.88
N ALA A 445 16.25 23.82 16.99
CA ALA A 445 17.55 23.14 17.04
C ALA A 445 17.40 21.63 16.81
N HIS A 446 16.37 20.98 17.38
CA HIS A 446 16.12 19.56 17.12
C HIS A 446 15.68 19.27 15.68
N VAL A 447 14.89 20.14 15.05
CA VAL A 447 14.55 20.04 13.62
C VAL A 447 15.81 20.14 12.76
N SER A 448 16.73 21.04 13.11
CA SER A 448 18.02 21.18 12.42
C SER A 448 18.87 19.91 12.54
N LEU A 449 18.88 19.27 13.71
CA LEU A 449 19.55 17.97 13.90
C LEU A 449 18.86 16.84 13.13
N LEU A 450 17.53 16.87 13.00
CA LEU A 450 16.79 15.91 12.19
C LEU A 450 17.14 16.04 10.71
N GLN A 451 17.24 17.26 10.18
CA GLN A 451 17.69 17.49 8.80
C GLN A 451 19.11 16.95 8.58
N GLY A 452 20.04 17.22 9.51
CA GLY A 452 21.40 16.67 9.45
C GLY A 452 21.45 15.14 9.48
N ALA A 453 20.51 14.51 10.20
CA ALA A 453 20.37 13.06 10.22
C ALA A 453 19.74 12.49 8.92
N ILE A 454 18.76 13.20 8.35
CA ILE A 454 18.15 12.89 7.05
C ILE A 454 19.20 12.97 5.95
N ASP A 455 20.00 14.03 5.90
CA ASP A 455 21.00 14.27 4.85
C ASP A 455 22.10 13.19 4.85
N ARG A 456 22.44 12.65 6.02
CA ARG A 456 23.40 11.55 6.18
C ARG A 456 22.80 10.15 5.97
N ASN A 457 21.49 10.04 5.74
CA ASN A 457 20.75 8.80 5.51
C ASN A 457 21.07 7.66 6.50
N ASN A 458 21.31 7.97 7.76
CA ASN A 458 21.81 7.01 8.75
C ASN A 458 20.74 6.68 9.81
N ALA A 459 20.24 5.45 9.85
CA ALA A 459 19.15 5.10 10.77
C ALA A 459 19.57 5.20 12.25
N SER A 460 20.82 4.89 12.58
CA SER A 460 21.32 5.03 13.97
C SER A 460 21.31 6.48 14.41
N LEU A 461 21.74 7.42 13.55
CA LEU A 461 21.70 8.85 13.84
C LEU A 461 20.26 9.37 13.90
N LEU A 462 19.41 8.98 12.93
CA LEU A 462 17.98 9.30 12.93
C LEU A 462 17.29 8.80 14.20
N ARG A 463 17.62 7.59 14.67
CA ARG A 463 17.14 7.02 15.93
C ARG A 463 17.56 7.87 17.13
N GLN A 464 18.83 8.24 17.23
CA GLN A 464 19.31 9.06 18.35
C GLN A 464 18.64 10.43 18.38
N VAL A 465 18.49 11.07 17.21
CA VAL A 465 17.80 12.36 17.09
C VAL A 465 16.32 12.22 17.38
N CYS A 466 15.65 11.19 16.87
CA CYS A 466 14.25 10.89 17.18
C CYS A 466 14.03 10.71 18.68
N PHE A 467 14.92 9.97 19.36
CA PHE A 467 14.83 9.81 20.80
C PHE A 467 15.09 11.12 21.54
N ALA A 468 16.05 11.94 21.08
CA ALA A 468 16.27 13.27 21.66
C ALA A 468 15.04 14.18 21.52
N ILE A 469 14.38 14.19 20.35
CA ILE A 469 13.12 14.92 20.13
C ILE A 469 12.03 14.41 21.08
N LYS A 470 11.90 13.09 21.22
CA LYS A 470 10.91 12.47 22.11
C LYS A 470 11.16 12.79 23.58
N ASP A 471 12.41 12.72 24.03
CA ASP A 471 12.80 13.07 25.39
C ASP A 471 12.52 14.55 25.66
N PHE A 472 12.86 15.43 24.72
CA PHE A 472 12.52 16.85 24.79
C PHE A 472 11.00 17.04 24.90
N SER A 473 10.22 16.40 24.04
CA SER A 473 8.75 16.50 24.05
C SER A 473 8.16 16.03 25.39
N SER A 474 8.70 14.95 25.94
CA SER A 474 8.24 14.37 27.22
C SER A 474 8.63 15.24 28.42
N ALA A 475 9.88 15.70 28.46
CA ALA A 475 10.38 16.59 29.50
C ALA A 475 9.71 17.97 29.45
N PHE A 476 9.37 18.45 28.25
CA PHE A 476 8.60 19.68 28.10
C PHE A 476 7.20 19.53 28.65
N LEU A 477 6.52 18.43 28.31
CA LEU A 477 5.22 18.11 28.89
C LEU A 477 5.28 18.02 30.42
N GLU A 478 6.30 17.37 30.97
CA GLU A 478 6.50 17.29 32.42
C GLU A 478 6.72 18.69 33.03
N PHE A 479 7.58 19.51 32.41
CA PHE A 479 7.84 20.88 32.87
C PHE A 479 6.59 21.75 32.87
N ILE A 480 5.81 21.76 31.78
CA ILE A 480 4.58 22.56 31.70
C ILE A 480 3.46 22.03 32.62
N THR A 481 3.56 20.77 33.07
CA THR A 481 2.63 20.17 34.05
C THR A 481 3.12 20.27 35.50
N GLY A 482 4.20 21.03 35.75
CA GLY A 482 4.70 21.33 37.09
C GLY A 482 5.75 20.35 37.63
N GLY A 483 6.25 19.45 36.78
CA GLY A 483 7.39 18.57 37.08
C GLY A 483 8.75 19.21 36.77
N ILE A 484 9.82 18.43 36.93
CA ILE A 484 11.21 18.92 36.74
C ILE A 484 11.73 18.48 35.38
N TRP A 485 12.26 19.42 34.60
CA TRP A 485 12.94 19.09 33.35
C TRP A 485 14.27 18.36 33.62
N GLN A 486 14.33 17.06 33.32
CA GLN A 486 15.57 16.28 33.33
C GLN A 486 15.85 15.65 31.96
N SER A 487 16.56 16.36 31.08
CA SER A 487 17.02 15.77 29.82
C SER A 487 18.38 15.07 29.97
N ASP A 488 18.50 13.88 29.35
CA ASP A 488 19.74 13.11 29.29
C ASP A 488 20.74 13.75 28.31
N ILE A 489 21.73 14.48 28.83
CA ILE A 489 22.81 15.10 28.04
C ILE A 489 23.62 14.05 27.28
N LYS A 490 23.73 12.81 27.81
CA LYS A 490 24.62 11.80 27.24
C LYS A 490 24.27 11.54 25.78
N ARG A 491 22.99 11.60 25.43
CA ARG A 491 22.51 11.41 24.05
C ARG A 491 22.88 12.57 23.13
N ILE A 492 22.73 13.83 23.57
CA ILE A 492 23.14 15.01 22.79
C ILE A 492 24.67 15.05 22.62
N THR A 493 25.44 14.66 23.64
CA THR A 493 26.91 14.53 23.52
C THR A 493 27.29 13.44 22.51
N VAL A 494 26.61 12.29 22.52
CA VAL A 494 26.84 11.22 21.53
C VAL A 494 26.48 11.69 20.11
N ILE A 495 25.38 12.41 19.94
CA ILE A 495 25.00 13.03 18.66
C ILE A 495 26.08 14.03 18.22
N SER A 496 26.56 14.87 19.14
CA SER A 496 27.62 15.85 18.88
C SER A 496 28.90 15.19 18.39
N GLU A 497 29.38 14.13 19.04
CA GLU A 497 30.57 13.39 18.59
C GLU A 497 30.39 12.80 17.18
N ARG A 498 29.20 12.29 16.87
CA ARG A 498 28.88 11.72 15.55
C ARG A 498 28.72 12.77 14.45
N LEU A 499 28.35 14.00 14.81
CA LEU A 499 28.17 15.13 13.90
C LEU A 499 29.44 16.01 13.75
N LYS A 500 30.61 15.57 14.24
CA LYS A 500 31.85 16.37 14.18
C LYS A 500 32.51 16.43 12.79
N THR A 501 32.21 15.49 11.90
CA THR A 501 32.89 15.31 10.60
C THR A 501 31.95 15.60 9.43
N LYS A 502 32.50 15.92 8.25
CA LYS A 502 31.75 16.07 6.99
C LYS A 502 31.31 14.73 6.38
N GLN A 503 31.24 13.66 7.17
CA GLN A 503 30.88 12.35 6.65
C GLN A 503 29.40 12.34 6.25
N GLY A 504 29.12 11.91 5.01
CA GLY A 504 27.80 11.90 4.37
C GLY A 504 27.43 13.27 3.81
N ASN A 505 27.68 13.49 2.51
CA ASN A 505 27.17 14.53 1.59
C ASN A 505 26.70 15.91 2.13
N ILE A 506 27.23 16.41 3.24
CA ILE A 506 26.83 17.68 3.86
C ILE A 506 27.86 18.80 3.62
N SER A 507 27.35 20.02 3.44
CA SER A 507 28.14 21.23 3.24
C SER A 507 28.77 21.74 4.55
N ILE A 508 29.72 22.68 4.44
CA ILE A 508 30.32 23.35 5.61
C ILE A 508 29.28 24.13 6.39
N GLU A 509 28.33 24.75 5.70
CA GLU A 509 27.25 25.55 6.29
C GLU A 509 26.29 24.67 7.10
N GLN A 510 25.92 23.49 6.57
CA GLN A 510 25.10 22.52 7.29
C GLN A 510 25.80 22.02 8.57
N LEU A 511 27.10 21.74 8.51
CA LEU A 511 27.88 21.37 9.68
C LEU A 511 27.93 22.48 10.76
N GLN A 512 27.99 23.74 10.34
CA GLN A 512 27.95 24.88 11.26
C GLN A 512 26.58 25.03 11.91
N GLN A 513 25.49 24.85 11.15
CA GLN A 513 24.12 24.85 11.68
C GLN A 513 23.91 23.76 12.74
N GLU A 514 24.41 22.55 12.50
CA GLU A 514 24.32 21.44 13.47
C GLU A 514 25.08 21.73 14.77
N ARG A 515 26.28 22.31 14.67
CA ARG A 515 27.06 22.72 15.85
C ARG A 515 26.33 23.78 16.65
N HIS A 516 25.75 24.77 15.98
CA HIS A 516 24.94 25.80 16.62
C HIS A 516 23.69 25.23 17.28
N ALA A 517 23.03 24.25 16.65
CA ALA A 517 21.89 23.54 17.22
C ALA A 517 22.25 22.79 18.50
N ILE A 518 23.39 22.07 18.52
CA ILE A 518 23.90 21.39 19.73
C ILE A 518 24.18 22.39 20.85
N GLU A 519 24.86 23.49 20.55
CA GLU A 519 25.15 24.55 21.52
C GLU A 519 23.86 25.15 22.10
N THR A 520 22.86 25.39 21.25
CA THR A 520 21.55 25.91 21.66
C THR A 520 20.86 24.97 22.67
N ILE A 521 20.85 23.66 22.38
CA ILE A 521 20.25 22.66 23.27
C ILE A 521 20.99 22.59 24.61
N LEU A 522 22.33 22.56 24.59
CA LEU A 522 23.14 22.47 25.81
C LEU A 522 23.03 23.74 26.68
N ASN A 523 23.02 24.93 26.06
CA ASN A 523 22.90 26.20 26.77
C ASN A 523 21.51 26.40 27.38
N ALA A 524 20.45 26.03 26.66
CA ALA A 524 19.08 26.07 27.18
C ALA A 524 18.94 25.20 28.42
N LYS A 525 19.50 23.98 28.39
CA LYS A 525 19.55 23.09 29.56
C LYS A 525 20.32 23.72 30.74
N ALA A 526 21.54 24.19 30.51
CA ALA A 526 22.37 24.75 31.58
C ALA A 526 21.70 25.97 32.24
N SER A 527 20.89 26.71 31.49
CA SER A 527 20.08 27.82 32.01
C SER A 527 18.96 27.31 32.92
N LEU A 528 18.20 26.29 32.47
CA LEU A 528 17.13 25.66 33.26
C LEU A 528 17.66 24.99 34.55
N GLU A 529 18.77 24.25 34.49
CA GLU A 529 19.38 23.63 35.67
C GLU A 529 19.89 24.67 36.69
N ARG A 530 20.37 25.82 36.21
CA ARG A 530 20.80 26.93 37.09
C ARG A 530 19.61 27.59 37.79
N GLU A 531 18.49 27.75 37.09
CA GLU A 531 17.23 28.24 37.67
C GLU A 531 16.71 27.25 38.74
N LEU A 532 16.68 25.94 38.44
CA LEU A 532 16.26 24.89 39.37
C LEU A 532 17.20 24.71 40.58
N GLY A 533 18.51 24.84 40.40
CA GLY A 533 19.49 24.77 41.50
C GLY A 533 19.39 25.94 42.48
N ASN A 534 18.95 27.10 41.99
CA ASN A 534 18.63 28.25 42.83
C ASN A 534 17.29 28.06 43.58
N ASP A 535 16.32 27.34 43.03
CA ASP A 535 15.05 27.03 43.72
C ASP A 535 15.19 25.91 44.78
N LEU A 536 16.04 24.90 44.54
CA LEU A 536 16.31 23.83 45.51
C LEU A 536 17.10 24.33 46.74
N THR A 537 17.90 25.38 46.60
CA THR A 537 18.58 26.02 47.75
C THR A 537 17.63 26.85 48.63
N PHE A 538 16.44 27.22 48.12
CA PHE A 538 15.37 27.82 48.92
C PHE A 538 14.52 26.82 49.70
N GLN A 539 14.60 25.51 49.40
CA GLN A 539 13.85 24.45 50.09
C GLN A 539 14.65 23.70 51.17
N ASN A 540 15.80 24.24 51.61
CA ASN A 540 16.52 23.70 52.77
C ASN A 540 16.13 24.51 54.03
N PRO A 541 15.19 24.03 54.87
CA PRO A 541 14.93 24.69 56.14
C PRO A 541 16.16 24.49 57.02
N LYS A 542 16.70 25.60 57.51
CA LYS A 542 17.77 25.65 58.51
C LYS A 542 17.55 24.59 59.59
N LEU A 543 18.43 23.60 59.66
CA LEU A 543 18.81 23.02 60.94
C LEU A 543 19.79 24.01 61.57
N THR A 544 19.23 24.96 62.32
CA THR A 544 19.95 25.71 63.35
C THR A 544 19.94 24.89 64.63
N ASP A 545 21.16 24.67 65.14
CA ASP A 545 21.60 24.26 66.48
C ASP A 545 21.24 22.86 67.01
#